data_AF-A0A6G3ZX99-F1
#
_entry.id   AF-A0A6G3ZX99-F1
#
_cell.length_a   1.000
_cell.length_b   1.000
_cell.length_c   1.000
_cell.angle_alpha   90.00
_cell.angle_beta   90.00
_cell.angle_gamma   90.00
#
_symmetry.space_group_name_H-M   'P 1'
#
loop_
_entity.id
_entity.type
_entity.pdbx_description
1 polymer ?
#
loop_
_entity_poly.entity_id
_entity_poly.type
_entity_poly.pdbx_seq_one_letter_code
_entity_poly.pdbx_strand_id
1 'polypeptide(L)'
;MKKRLIGGIVAAAILIPTAAFAAPTLIEMLTRTPMTAEQVKVDEIGKATLEKLYRAFPETKSFEIIDASNVQGVQTSIILQEKGGIGKKITLHTNGITSAIEHVIQENWEPKEKSLTALTDQEIKSKVDYLINKMYGNIKEYEFAMEQMENPDQKTFMLNYTKKGSKTPFYQVFVQGNTISVSLIGGETTPSNVKVEGLFSTNGKPDYFADAYLNDAKLFALLKISPTELKQELAKGKSVVEIAASKNVSKQQVIDVIAKTQVDAQIQGENNGDVPKSNLSNEQLLKAIEPKVLQVIEHKTETPSKK
;
A
#
# COMPACT_ATOMS: atom_id res chain seq x y z
N MET A 1 -80.18 2.33 -12.19
CA MET A 1 -79.41 1.12 -12.54
C MET A 1 -78.20 1.49 -13.38
N LYS A 2 -76.98 1.37 -12.83
CA LYS A 2 -75.76 0.83 -13.49
C LYS A 2 -74.57 1.02 -12.52
N LYS A 3 -73.98 -0.11 -12.13
CA LYS A 3 -72.79 -0.25 -11.27
C LYS A 3 -71.56 0.29 -12.00
N ARG A 4 -70.56 0.77 -11.24
CA ARG A 4 -69.15 0.34 -11.37
C ARG A 4 -68.39 0.60 -10.06
N LEU A 5 -67.75 -0.46 -9.59
CA LEU A 5 -66.84 -0.56 -8.45
C LEU A 5 -65.40 -0.24 -8.92
N ILE A 6 -64.45 -0.26 -7.97
CA ILE A 6 -62.97 -0.29 -8.09
C ILE A 6 -62.34 1.11 -8.03
N GLY A 7 -61.43 1.44 -7.11
CA GLY A 7 -60.73 0.65 -6.10
C GLY A 7 -60.06 1.57 -5.08
N GLY A 8 -59.97 1.10 -3.83
CA GLY A 8 -59.30 1.82 -2.75
C GLY A 8 -57.79 1.80 -2.96
N ILE A 9 -57.16 2.97 -2.86
CA ILE A 9 -55.70 3.08 -2.75
C ILE A 9 -55.38 2.83 -1.28
N VAL A 10 -54.87 1.64 -0.98
CA VAL A 10 -54.16 1.37 0.27
C VAL A 10 -52.82 2.09 0.17
N ALA A 11 -52.68 3.20 0.88
CA ALA A 11 -51.39 3.82 1.11
C ALA A 11 -50.57 2.89 2.02
N ALA A 12 -49.82 1.97 1.41
CA ALA A 12 -48.78 1.24 2.11
C ALA A 12 -47.68 2.26 2.48
N ALA A 13 -47.70 2.70 3.74
CA ALA A 13 -46.56 3.37 4.33
C ALA A 13 -45.41 2.34 4.35
N ILE A 14 -44.51 2.44 3.37
CA ILE A 14 -43.23 1.75 3.40
C ILE A 14 -42.45 2.39 4.55
N LEU A 15 -42.57 1.79 5.73
CA LEU A 15 -41.61 1.97 6.81
C LEU A 15 -40.26 1.49 6.29
N ILE A 16 -39.49 2.43 5.75
CA ILE A 16 -38.05 2.24 5.58
C ILE A 16 -37.54 2.01 7.01
N PRO A 17 -36.97 0.84 7.35
CA PRO A 17 -36.33 0.70 8.64
C PRO A 17 -35.22 1.76 8.68
N THR A 18 -35.40 2.73 9.56
CA THR A 18 -34.34 3.62 10.01
C THR A 18 -33.31 2.75 10.71
N ALA A 19 -32.44 2.11 9.93
CA ALA A 19 -31.14 1.70 10.39
C ALA A 19 -30.49 2.97 10.94
N ALA A 20 -30.37 3.04 12.26
CA ALA A 20 -29.54 4.02 12.91
C ALA A 20 -28.16 3.88 12.26
N PHE A 21 -27.79 4.84 11.43
CA PHE A 21 -26.44 4.97 10.90
C PHE A 21 -25.53 5.25 12.10
N ALA A 22 -25.01 4.20 12.70
CA ALA A 22 -23.75 4.31 13.42
C ALA A 22 -22.73 4.77 12.37
N ALA A 23 -22.12 5.93 12.59
CA ALA A 23 -21.04 6.39 11.72
C ALA A 23 -19.94 5.31 11.71
N PRO A 24 -19.46 4.89 10.53
CA PRO A 24 -18.36 3.92 10.45
C PRO A 24 -17.14 4.45 11.21
N THR A 25 -16.47 3.57 11.95
CA THR A 25 -15.19 3.91 12.61
C THR A 25 -14.11 4.18 11.56
N LEU A 26 -12.96 4.76 11.92
CA LEU A 26 -11.81 5.01 11.02
C LEU A 26 -11.36 3.75 10.26
N ILE A 27 -11.61 2.57 10.84
CA ILE A 27 -11.39 1.25 10.26
C ILE A 27 -12.33 0.94 9.07
N GLU A 28 -13.49 1.58 8.99
CA GLU A 28 -14.53 1.37 7.96
C GLU A 28 -14.69 2.57 7.00
N MET A 29 -14.17 3.76 7.32
CA MET A 29 -14.39 4.99 6.54
C MET A 29 -13.59 5.13 5.23
N LEU A 30 -12.71 4.18 4.89
CA LEU A 30 -11.93 4.21 3.66
C LEU A 30 -12.38 3.13 2.69
N THR A 31 -13.68 3.11 2.36
CA THR A 31 -14.17 2.23 1.30
C THR A 31 -13.61 2.69 -0.03
N ARG A 32 -12.75 1.85 -0.60
CA ARG A 32 -12.19 2.05 -1.94
C ARG A 32 -13.32 2.00 -2.95
N THR A 33 -13.56 3.10 -3.64
CA THR A 33 -14.61 3.23 -4.65
C THR A 33 -14.02 2.95 -6.03
N PRO A 34 -14.56 1.97 -6.79
CA PRO A 34 -14.11 1.71 -8.15
C PRO A 34 -14.36 2.90 -9.08
N MET A 35 -13.46 3.11 -10.04
CA MET A 35 -13.55 4.13 -11.08
C MET A 35 -13.53 3.48 -12.46
N THR A 36 -14.39 3.95 -13.36
CA THR A 36 -14.32 3.59 -14.78
C THR A 36 -13.20 4.36 -15.49
N ALA A 37 -12.73 3.84 -16.63
CA ALA A 37 -11.72 4.49 -17.45
C ALA A 37 -12.10 5.94 -17.85
N GLU A 38 -13.39 6.19 -18.13
CA GLU A 38 -13.86 7.55 -18.48
C GLU A 38 -13.87 8.47 -17.27
N GLN A 39 -14.24 7.98 -16.08
CA GLN A 39 -14.15 8.76 -14.84
C GLN A 39 -12.71 9.16 -14.54
N VAL A 40 -11.73 8.25 -14.71
CA VAL A 40 -10.31 8.57 -14.49
C VAL A 40 -9.83 9.71 -15.41
N LYS A 41 -10.32 9.78 -16.65
CA LYS A 41 -9.89 10.80 -17.62
C LYS A 41 -10.44 12.20 -17.32
N VAL A 42 -11.56 12.29 -16.61
CA VAL A 42 -12.20 13.57 -16.26
C VAL A 42 -11.94 14.01 -14.82
N ASP A 43 -11.62 13.07 -13.94
CA ASP A 43 -11.16 13.34 -12.57
C ASP A 43 -9.84 14.11 -12.58
N GLU A 44 -9.71 15.11 -11.72
CA GLU A 44 -8.53 16.00 -11.69
C GLU A 44 -7.24 15.23 -11.40
N ILE A 45 -7.25 14.39 -10.36
CA ILE A 45 -6.09 13.60 -9.91
C ILE A 45 -5.80 12.49 -10.93
N GLY A 46 -6.84 11.80 -11.39
CA GLY A 46 -6.74 10.76 -12.39
C GLY A 46 -6.14 11.27 -13.71
N LYS A 47 -6.65 12.39 -14.22
CA LYS A 47 -6.15 13.03 -15.44
C LYS A 47 -4.70 13.48 -15.29
N ALA A 48 -4.36 14.17 -14.20
CA ALA A 48 -2.98 14.61 -13.95
C ALA A 48 -2.00 13.42 -13.87
N THR A 49 -2.44 12.33 -13.21
CA THR A 49 -1.67 11.08 -13.11
C THR A 49 -1.40 10.48 -14.50
N LEU A 50 -2.44 10.37 -15.34
CA LEU A 50 -2.32 9.87 -16.71
C LEU A 50 -1.44 10.76 -17.59
N GLU A 51 -1.60 12.09 -17.52
CA GLU A 51 -0.77 13.02 -18.28
C GLU A 51 0.71 12.89 -17.92
N LYS A 52 1.02 12.76 -16.63
CA LYS A 52 2.39 12.54 -16.16
C LYS A 52 2.95 11.22 -16.69
N LEU A 53 2.17 10.14 -16.60
CA LEU A 53 2.55 8.85 -17.17
C LEU A 53 2.81 8.94 -18.67
N TYR A 54 1.90 9.55 -19.44
CA TYR A 54 2.02 9.66 -20.89
C TYR A 54 3.18 10.55 -21.35
N ARG A 55 3.60 11.51 -20.54
CA ARG A 55 4.83 12.29 -20.79
C ARG A 55 6.07 11.46 -20.52
N ALA A 56 6.06 10.65 -19.46
CA ALA A 56 7.17 9.77 -19.09
C ALA A 56 7.35 8.62 -20.10
N PHE A 57 6.24 7.99 -20.48
CA PHE A 57 6.14 6.79 -21.33
C PHE A 57 5.03 6.96 -22.37
N PRO A 58 5.30 7.63 -23.51
CA PRO A 58 4.29 7.93 -24.53
C PRO A 58 3.55 6.71 -25.08
N GLU A 59 4.18 5.54 -25.10
CA GLU A 59 3.59 4.28 -25.55
C GLU A 59 2.38 3.84 -24.72
N THR A 60 2.31 4.27 -23.45
CA THR A 60 1.22 3.88 -22.53
C THR A 60 -0.11 4.55 -22.88
N LYS A 61 -0.13 5.53 -23.80
CA LYS A 61 -1.38 6.06 -24.39
C LYS A 61 -2.19 4.99 -25.13
N SER A 62 -1.54 3.93 -25.58
CA SER A 62 -2.19 2.79 -26.25
C SER A 62 -2.73 1.74 -25.27
N PHE A 63 -2.37 1.83 -23.99
CA PHE A 63 -2.72 0.85 -22.97
C PHE A 63 -4.18 1.06 -22.52
N GLU A 64 -4.78 0.00 -22.00
CA GLU A 64 -6.13 0.02 -21.46
C GLU A 64 -6.09 0.15 -19.95
N ILE A 65 -6.97 0.99 -19.39
CA ILE A 65 -7.19 1.04 -17.94
C ILE A 65 -8.02 -0.19 -17.58
N ILE A 66 -7.38 -1.15 -16.92
CA ILE A 66 -8.00 -2.44 -16.55
C ILE A 66 -8.59 -2.42 -15.13
N ASP A 67 -8.12 -1.50 -14.29
CA ASP A 67 -8.64 -1.27 -12.96
C ASP A 67 -8.31 0.16 -12.53
N ALA A 68 -9.23 0.78 -11.81
CA ALA A 68 -9.00 2.05 -11.17
C ALA A 68 -9.93 2.20 -9.96
N SER A 69 -9.44 2.88 -8.95
CA SER A 69 -10.21 3.13 -7.74
C SER A 69 -9.68 4.33 -6.98
N ASN A 70 -10.51 4.92 -6.14
CA ASN A 70 -10.08 5.96 -5.22
C ASN A 70 -10.53 5.66 -3.79
N VAL A 71 -9.84 6.31 -2.87
CA VAL A 71 -10.24 6.50 -1.49
C VAL A 71 -10.23 8.01 -1.30
N GLN A 72 -11.40 8.60 -1.07
CA GLN A 72 -11.59 10.05 -1.08
C GLN A 72 -10.61 10.73 -0.11
N GLY A 73 -9.87 11.72 -0.62
CA GLY A 73 -8.89 12.48 0.17
C GLY A 73 -7.64 11.68 0.59
N VAL A 74 -7.51 10.42 0.17
CA VAL A 74 -6.37 9.57 0.56
C VAL A 74 -5.55 9.18 -0.65
N GLN A 75 -6.12 8.43 -1.61
CA GLN A 75 -5.35 7.88 -2.71
C GLN A 75 -6.22 7.57 -3.93
N THR A 76 -5.70 7.82 -5.11
CA THR A 76 -6.22 7.31 -6.39
C THR A 76 -5.26 6.25 -6.93
N SER A 77 -5.79 5.11 -7.36
CA SER A 77 -5.05 3.96 -7.89
C SER A 77 -5.50 3.71 -9.31
N ILE A 78 -4.55 3.63 -10.25
CA ILE A 78 -4.84 3.39 -11.67
C ILE A 78 -3.92 2.28 -12.17
N ILE A 79 -4.50 1.29 -12.85
CA ILE A 79 -3.78 0.17 -13.45
C ILE A 79 -4.01 0.19 -14.95
N LEU A 80 -2.92 0.34 -15.70
CA LEU A 80 -2.93 0.24 -17.16
C LEU A 80 -2.23 -1.03 -17.62
N GLN A 81 -2.74 -1.63 -18.68
CA GLN A 81 -2.15 -2.81 -19.31
C GLN A 81 -2.09 -2.65 -20.83
N GLU A 82 -0.97 -3.07 -21.42
CA GLU A 82 -0.80 -3.21 -22.85
C GLU A 82 -1.85 -4.17 -23.44
N LYS A 83 -2.43 -3.80 -24.58
CA LYS A 83 -3.46 -4.60 -25.26
C LYS A 83 -2.91 -5.99 -25.61
N GLY A 84 -3.73 -7.02 -25.45
CA GLY A 84 -3.34 -8.42 -25.70
C GLY A 84 -3.02 -9.23 -24.44
N GLY A 85 -3.29 -8.70 -23.24
CA GLY A 85 -3.57 -9.47 -22.02
C GLY A 85 -2.35 -10.00 -21.23
N ILE A 86 -1.18 -10.16 -21.85
CA ILE A 86 0.06 -10.57 -21.18
C ILE A 86 1.20 -9.53 -21.30
N GLY A 87 0.89 -8.36 -21.86
CA GLY A 87 1.86 -7.30 -22.09
C GLY A 87 2.21 -6.52 -20.82
N LYS A 88 2.91 -5.40 -21.01
CA LYS A 88 3.36 -4.51 -19.93
C LYS A 88 2.19 -4.04 -19.08
N LYS A 89 2.40 -3.96 -17.77
CA LYS A 89 1.41 -3.44 -16.82
C LYS A 89 2.06 -2.39 -15.94
N ILE A 90 1.35 -1.28 -15.73
CA ILE A 90 1.77 -0.21 -14.84
C ILE A 90 0.66 0.14 -13.86
N THR A 91 1.00 0.14 -12.58
CA THR A 91 0.12 0.58 -11.50
C THR A 91 0.67 1.88 -10.92
N LEU A 92 -0.19 2.85 -10.74
CA LEU A 92 0.12 4.16 -10.17
C LEU A 92 -0.76 4.37 -8.95
N HIS A 93 -0.14 4.74 -7.84
CA HIS A 93 -0.84 5.20 -6.65
C HIS A 93 -0.50 6.67 -6.43
N THR A 94 -1.52 7.52 -6.46
CA THR A 94 -1.40 8.97 -6.37
C THR A 94 -2.08 9.47 -5.11
N ASN A 95 -1.41 10.32 -4.34
CA ASN A 95 -1.96 10.95 -3.16
C ASN A 95 -3.19 11.79 -3.50
N GLY A 96 -4.27 11.61 -2.75
CA GLY A 96 -5.55 12.29 -2.95
C GLY A 96 -5.54 13.79 -2.65
N ILE A 97 -4.52 14.30 -1.95
CA ILE A 97 -4.41 15.70 -1.51
C ILE A 97 -3.33 16.42 -2.33
N THR A 98 -2.14 15.82 -2.43
CA THR A 98 -0.97 16.47 -3.06
C THR A 98 -0.87 16.20 -4.55
N SER A 99 -1.67 15.26 -5.07
CA SER A 99 -1.58 14.76 -6.45
C SER A 99 -0.19 14.17 -6.81
N ALA A 100 0.67 13.91 -5.82
CA ALA A 100 1.95 13.27 -6.03
C ALA A 100 1.76 11.77 -6.28
N ILE A 101 2.42 11.22 -7.29
CA ILE A 101 2.46 9.77 -7.53
C ILE A 101 3.38 9.15 -6.47
N GLU A 102 2.83 8.61 -5.40
CA GLU A 102 3.60 8.04 -4.30
C GLU A 102 4.21 6.70 -4.67
N HIS A 103 3.54 5.91 -5.52
CA HIS A 103 4.02 4.58 -5.90
C HIS A 103 3.82 4.30 -7.38
N VAL A 104 4.83 3.67 -7.97
CA VAL A 104 4.82 3.17 -9.34
C VAL A 104 5.22 1.71 -9.33
N ILE A 105 4.36 0.83 -9.84
CA ILE A 105 4.67 -0.59 -10.02
C ILE A 105 4.68 -0.86 -11.52
N GLN A 106 5.77 -1.42 -12.00
CA GLN A 106 5.99 -1.72 -13.39
C GLN A 106 6.24 -3.22 -13.55
N GLU A 107 5.32 -3.93 -14.19
CA GLU A 107 5.36 -5.38 -14.40
C GLU A 107 5.55 -5.70 -15.89
N ASN A 108 6.26 -6.79 -16.18
CA ASN A 108 6.41 -7.38 -17.53
C ASN A 108 7.10 -6.51 -18.58
N TRP A 109 8.07 -5.66 -18.20
CA TRP A 109 8.73 -4.77 -19.17
C TRP A 109 9.87 -5.42 -19.95
N GLU A 110 10.51 -6.43 -19.38
CA GLU A 110 11.47 -7.27 -20.09
C GLU A 110 10.80 -8.51 -20.69
N PRO A 111 11.33 -9.08 -21.78
CA PRO A 111 10.91 -10.39 -22.27
C PRO A 111 11.00 -11.45 -21.16
N LYS A 112 10.04 -12.38 -21.13
CA LYS A 112 9.99 -13.43 -20.10
C LYS A 112 11.26 -14.28 -20.03
N GLU A 113 12.00 -14.39 -21.14
CA GLU A 113 13.25 -15.15 -21.19
C GLU A 113 14.41 -14.53 -20.40
N LYS A 114 14.35 -13.22 -20.06
CA LYS A 114 15.39 -12.53 -19.27
C LYS A 114 14.74 -11.72 -18.12
N SER A 115 14.35 -12.44 -17.07
CA SER A 115 13.84 -11.85 -15.82
C SER A 115 14.79 -10.78 -15.25
N LEU A 116 14.24 -9.70 -14.66
CA LEU A 116 15.05 -8.63 -14.05
C LEU A 116 15.99 -9.17 -12.98
N THR A 117 15.56 -10.19 -12.24
CA THR A 117 16.35 -10.81 -11.17
C THR A 117 17.57 -11.61 -11.66
N ALA A 118 17.63 -11.93 -12.96
CA ALA A 118 18.77 -12.59 -13.59
C ALA A 118 19.81 -11.59 -14.15
N LEU A 119 19.50 -10.29 -14.10
CA LEU A 119 20.40 -9.24 -14.55
C LEU A 119 21.51 -8.98 -13.51
N THR A 120 22.58 -8.32 -13.95
CA THR A 120 23.61 -7.78 -13.07
C THR A 120 23.09 -6.61 -12.24
N ASP A 121 23.71 -6.34 -11.09
CA ASP A 121 23.33 -5.22 -10.22
C ASP A 121 23.34 -3.87 -10.97
N GLN A 122 24.30 -3.68 -11.88
CA GLN A 122 24.37 -2.47 -12.72
C GLN A 122 23.22 -2.38 -13.73
N GLU A 123 22.81 -3.49 -14.34
CA GLU A 123 21.64 -3.52 -15.24
C GLU A 123 20.34 -3.27 -14.47
N ILE A 124 20.16 -3.89 -13.29
CA ILE A 124 19.01 -3.66 -12.40
C ILE A 124 18.96 -2.18 -12.02
N LYS A 125 20.06 -1.64 -11.51
CA LYS A 125 20.18 -0.23 -11.16
C LYS A 125 19.84 0.67 -12.34
N SER A 126 20.36 0.40 -13.53
CA SER A 126 20.10 1.23 -14.72
C SER A 126 18.62 1.28 -15.09
N LYS A 127 17.89 0.16 -14.93
CA LYS A 127 16.44 0.12 -15.18
C LYS A 127 15.65 0.85 -14.09
N VAL A 128 16.04 0.69 -12.82
CA VAL A 128 15.42 1.42 -11.71
C VAL A 128 15.65 2.93 -11.85
N ASP A 129 16.89 3.35 -12.13
CA ASP A 129 17.25 4.75 -12.39
C ASP A 129 16.42 5.33 -13.54
N TYR A 130 16.23 4.57 -14.63
CA TYR A 130 15.42 4.99 -15.76
C TYR A 130 13.98 5.25 -15.33
N LEU A 131 13.36 4.33 -14.58
CA LEU A 131 12.00 4.49 -14.08
C LEU A 131 11.88 5.71 -13.15
N ILE A 132 12.79 5.85 -12.18
CA ILE A 132 12.76 6.98 -11.24
C ILE A 132 12.95 8.30 -11.99
N ASN A 133 13.94 8.38 -12.87
CA ASN A 133 14.22 9.61 -13.62
C ASN A 133 13.07 10.02 -14.55
N LYS A 134 12.36 9.05 -15.14
CA LYS A 134 11.19 9.31 -16.00
C LYS A 134 9.97 9.76 -15.20
N MET A 135 9.72 9.18 -14.04
CA MET A 135 8.53 9.44 -13.23
C MET A 135 8.71 10.59 -12.23
N TYR A 136 9.92 10.82 -11.74
CA TYR A 136 10.21 11.73 -10.64
C TYR A 136 11.28 12.77 -10.97
N GLY A 137 12.20 12.45 -11.89
CA GLY A 137 13.31 13.32 -12.27
C GLY A 137 14.52 13.26 -11.33
N ASN A 138 15.63 13.85 -11.79
CA ASN A 138 16.83 14.17 -11.01
C ASN A 138 17.47 13.03 -10.17
N ILE A 139 17.53 11.81 -10.71
CA ILE A 139 18.15 10.67 -10.02
C ILE A 139 19.62 10.88 -9.63
N LYS A 140 20.32 11.81 -10.30
CA LYS A 140 21.74 12.14 -10.02
C LYS A 140 21.98 12.78 -8.64
N GLU A 141 20.94 13.33 -8.02
CA GLU A 141 21.00 13.87 -6.65
C GLU A 141 21.01 12.78 -5.57
N TYR A 142 20.79 11.53 -5.96
CA TYR A 142 20.65 10.41 -5.04
C TYR A 142 21.87 9.50 -5.10
N GLU A 143 22.21 8.94 -3.95
CA GLU A 143 23.02 7.73 -3.81
C GLU A 143 22.09 6.55 -3.53
N PHE A 144 22.55 5.33 -3.82
CA PHE A 144 21.73 4.14 -3.64
C PHE A 144 22.50 3.06 -2.88
N ALA A 145 21.76 2.28 -2.09
CA ALA A 145 22.20 1.02 -1.54
C ALA A 145 21.28 -0.08 -2.09
N MET A 146 21.86 -1.21 -2.49
CA MET A 146 21.13 -2.38 -2.96
C MET A 146 21.44 -3.57 -2.05
N GLU A 147 20.42 -4.26 -1.59
CA GLU A 147 20.54 -5.50 -0.85
C GLU A 147 19.65 -6.59 -1.47
N GLN A 148 20.12 -7.83 -1.43
CA GLN A 148 19.30 -8.98 -1.78
C GLN A 148 18.58 -9.47 -0.52
N MET A 149 17.25 -9.59 -0.60
CA MET A 149 16.44 -10.16 0.47
C MET A 149 16.63 -11.68 0.53
N GLU A 150 16.68 -12.24 1.74
CA GLU A 150 16.82 -13.69 1.99
C GLU A 150 15.49 -14.46 1.76
N ASN A 151 14.85 -14.22 0.62
CA ASN A 151 13.66 -14.95 0.19
C ASN A 151 14.05 -16.33 -0.37
N PRO A 152 13.55 -17.45 0.20
CA PRO A 152 13.97 -18.79 -0.20
C PRO A 152 13.51 -19.22 -1.61
N ASP A 153 12.34 -18.72 -2.06
CA ASP A 153 11.73 -19.17 -3.32
C ASP A 153 11.89 -18.19 -4.49
N GLN A 154 12.09 -16.90 -4.20
CA GLN A 154 12.15 -15.86 -5.22
C GLN A 154 13.15 -14.78 -4.86
N LYS A 155 14.14 -14.57 -5.73
CA LYS A 155 15.12 -13.49 -5.57
C LYS A 155 14.40 -12.13 -5.59
N THR A 156 14.57 -11.36 -4.52
CA THR A 156 14.12 -9.98 -4.44
C THR A 156 15.30 -9.08 -4.09
N PHE A 157 15.43 -7.99 -4.80
CA PHE A 157 16.35 -6.92 -4.43
C PHE A 157 15.58 -5.76 -3.84
N MET A 158 16.07 -5.21 -2.74
CA MET A 158 15.62 -3.93 -2.20
C MET A 158 16.70 -2.89 -2.51
N LEU A 159 16.29 -1.77 -3.13
CA LEU A 159 17.17 -0.62 -3.36
C LEU A 159 16.62 0.58 -2.60
N ASN A 160 17.45 1.19 -1.78
CA ASN A 160 17.14 2.43 -1.07
C ASN A 160 17.91 3.58 -1.74
N TYR A 161 17.20 4.59 -2.23
CA TYR A 161 17.79 5.79 -2.82
C TYR A 161 17.71 6.95 -1.83
N THR A 162 18.87 7.40 -1.37
CA THR A 162 19.02 8.47 -0.38
C THR A 162 19.48 9.72 -1.08
N LYS A 163 18.83 10.86 -0.82
CA LYS A 163 19.30 12.14 -1.35
C LYS A 163 20.67 12.43 -0.74
N LYS A 164 21.66 12.83 -1.54
CA LYS A 164 23.02 13.12 -1.05
C LYS A 164 22.98 14.09 0.14
N GLY A 165 23.55 13.68 1.28
CA GLY A 165 23.54 14.45 2.53
C GLY A 165 22.33 14.17 3.44
N SER A 166 21.36 13.36 3.02
CA SER A 166 20.29 12.83 3.88
C SER A 166 20.75 11.58 4.63
N LYS A 167 20.13 11.30 5.77
CA LYS A 167 20.33 10.06 6.54
C LYS A 167 19.28 9.00 6.25
N THR A 168 18.15 9.39 5.66
CA THR A 168 17.03 8.51 5.38
C THR A 168 16.79 8.40 3.88
N PRO A 169 16.40 7.21 3.41
CA PRO A 169 16.07 7.02 2.01
C PRO A 169 14.82 7.81 1.62
N PHE A 170 14.82 8.27 0.39
CA PHE A 170 13.74 9.04 -0.22
C PHE A 170 12.88 8.15 -1.13
N TYR A 171 13.52 7.23 -1.86
CA TYR A 171 12.83 6.16 -2.57
C TYR A 171 13.24 4.80 -2.02
N GLN A 172 12.29 3.88 -1.96
CA GLN A 172 12.56 2.46 -1.80
C GLN A 172 12.00 1.71 -2.99
N VAL A 173 12.80 0.78 -3.48
CA VAL A 173 12.49 0.01 -4.68
C VAL A 173 12.60 -1.47 -4.38
N PHE A 174 11.57 -2.23 -4.75
CA PHE A 174 11.62 -3.68 -4.76
C PHE A 174 11.69 -4.18 -6.21
N VAL A 175 12.66 -5.05 -6.49
CA VAL A 175 12.78 -5.75 -7.77
C VAL A 175 12.61 -7.23 -7.51
N GLN A 176 11.51 -7.80 -7.99
CA GLN A 176 11.21 -9.23 -7.87
C GLN A 176 10.64 -9.76 -9.18
N GLY A 177 11.15 -10.90 -9.64
CA GLY A 177 10.80 -11.47 -10.94
C GLY A 177 11.03 -10.44 -12.06
N ASN A 178 9.93 -10.04 -12.73
CA ASN A 178 9.94 -9.03 -13.78
C ASN A 178 9.17 -7.75 -13.37
N THR A 179 9.17 -7.45 -12.07
CA THR A 179 8.49 -6.32 -11.48
C THR A 179 9.50 -5.37 -10.84
N ILE A 180 9.34 -4.07 -11.10
CA ILE A 180 9.99 -2.98 -10.35
C ILE A 180 8.89 -2.22 -9.64
N SER A 181 8.94 -2.15 -8.31
CA SER A 181 8.04 -1.31 -7.53
C SER A 181 8.83 -0.20 -6.85
N VAL A 182 8.53 1.04 -7.19
CA VAL A 182 9.14 2.25 -6.61
C VAL A 182 8.14 2.92 -5.68
N SER A 183 8.59 3.24 -4.48
CA SER A 183 7.82 3.94 -3.44
C SER A 183 8.55 5.19 -3.01
N LEU A 184 7.83 6.31 -2.96
CA LEU A 184 8.26 7.54 -2.33
C LEU A 184 8.07 7.41 -0.82
N ILE A 185 9.17 7.44 -0.06
CA ILE A 185 9.18 7.23 1.40
C ILE A 185 9.79 8.40 2.17
N GLY A 186 10.40 9.38 1.47
CA GLY A 186 10.87 10.65 2.04
C GLY A 186 10.25 11.86 1.33
N GLY A 187 10.25 13.02 2.00
CA GLY A 187 9.75 14.30 1.46
C GLY A 187 8.47 14.81 2.14
N GLU A 188 7.94 15.94 1.68
CA GLU A 188 6.71 16.58 2.22
C GLU A 188 5.46 15.71 2.07
N THR A 189 5.49 14.74 1.17
CA THR A 189 4.40 13.80 0.88
C THR A 189 4.52 12.49 1.67
N THR A 190 5.52 12.33 2.53
CA THR A 190 5.63 11.14 3.39
C THR A 190 4.48 11.17 4.41
N PRO A 191 3.65 10.13 4.49
CA PRO A 191 2.66 10.01 5.55
C PRO A 191 3.35 10.14 6.92
N SER A 192 2.83 10.98 7.80
CA SER A 192 3.44 11.35 9.09
C SER A 192 3.60 10.16 10.08
N ASN A 193 3.07 8.99 9.73
CA ASN A 193 3.22 7.72 10.44
C ASN A 193 4.43 6.88 9.96
N VAL A 194 5.07 7.18 8.81
CA VAL A 194 6.31 6.53 8.37
C VAL A 194 7.47 7.10 9.19
N LYS A 195 7.61 6.60 10.42
CA LYS A 195 8.70 6.99 11.34
C LYS A 195 9.95 6.15 11.15
N VAL A 196 9.85 5.08 10.36
CA VAL A 196 10.87 4.05 10.29
C VAL A 196 11.06 3.56 8.83
N GLU A 197 12.28 3.11 8.52
CA GLU A 197 12.89 2.96 7.19
C GLU A 197 12.03 2.22 6.14
N GLY A 198 11.28 2.97 5.32
CA GLY A 198 10.59 2.48 4.12
C GLY A 198 9.49 1.45 4.35
N LEU A 199 8.81 1.03 3.28
CA LEU A 199 7.65 0.13 3.35
C LEU A 199 8.02 -1.35 3.50
N PHE A 200 7.16 -2.12 4.16
CA PHE A 200 7.17 -3.58 4.03
C PHE A 200 6.69 -4.02 2.64
N SER A 201 7.06 -5.24 2.23
CA SER A 201 6.67 -5.78 0.93
C SER A 201 6.12 -7.20 1.02
N THR A 202 5.12 -7.48 0.20
CA THR A 202 4.60 -8.81 -0.06
C THR A 202 4.71 -9.06 -1.57
N ASN A 203 5.40 -10.14 -1.96
CA ASN A 203 5.66 -10.46 -3.37
C ASN A 203 6.26 -9.29 -4.17
N GLY A 204 7.29 -8.65 -3.59
CA GLY A 204 8.02 -7.56 -4.24
C GLY A 204 7.20 -6.30 -4.50
N LYS A 205 5.99 -6.22 -3.93
CA LYS A 205 5.10 -5.06 -3.98
C LYS A 205 4.92 -4.51 -2.56
N PRO A 206 4.79 -3.19 -2.38
CA PRO A 206 4.51 -2.58 -1.09
C PRO A 206 3.26 -3.17 -0.45
N ASP A 207 3.36 -3.50 0.83
CA ASP A 207 2.26 -4.01 1.63
C ASP A 207 1.87 -2.96 2.67
N TYR A 208 0.93 -2.08 2.31
CA TYR A 208 0.45 -1.01 3.18
C TYR A 208 -0.27 -1.54 4.42
N PHE A 209 -0.88 -2.72 4.31
CA PHE A 209 -1.56 -3.31 5.45
C PHE A 209 -0.54 -3.78 6.47
N ALA A 210 0.46 -4.57 6.06
CA ALA A 210 1.55 -4.95 6.94
C ALA A 210 2.31 -3.72 7.49
N ASP A 211 2.62 -2.75 6.62
CA ASP A 211 3.35 -1.54 7.01
C ASP A 211 2.63 -0.74 8.10
N ALA A 212 1.32 -0.57 7.99
CA ALA A 212 0.52 0.17 8.97
C ALA A 212 0.64 -0.39 10.39
N TYR A 213 0.93 -1.68 10.56
CA TYR A 213 1.05 -2.34 11.86
C TYR A 213 2.51 -2.65 12.26
N LEU A 214 3.37 -2.98 11.31
CA LEU A 214 4.74 -3.45 11.57
C LEU A 214 5.78 -2.34 11.56
N ASN A 215 5.51 -1.22 10.90
CA ASN A 215 6.44 -0.09 10.82
C ASN A 215 6.39 0.79 12.09
N ASP A 216 6.55 0.17 13.26
CA ASP A 216 6.41 0.80 14.57
C ASP A 216 7.73 0.79 15.36
N ALA A 217 8.24 1.98 15.69
CA ALA A 217 9.41 2.17 16.54
C ALA A 217 9.32 1.41 17.88
N LYS A 218 8.13 1.32 18.48
CA LYS A 218 7.93 0.56 19.73
C LYS A 218 8.06 -0.94 19.51
N LEU A 219 7.60 -1.45 18.36
CA LEU A 219 7.77 -2.85 17.99
C LEU A 219 9.25 -3.18 17.77
N PHE A 220 9.98 -2.36 17.02
CA PHE A 220 11.43 -2.53 16.81
C PHE A 220 12.21 -2.53 18.12
N ALA A 221 11.88 -1.59 19.03
CA ALA A 221 12.48 -1.53 20.36
C ALA A 221 12.16 -2.78 21.20
N LEU A 222 10.92 -3.28 21.16
CA LEU A 222 10.51 -4.50 21.87
C LEU A 222 11.30 -5.72 21.38
N LEU A 223 11.39 -5.89 20.07
CA LEU A 223 12.06 -7.03 19.44
C LEU A 223 13.59 -6.92 19.44
N LYS A 224 14.13 -5.71 19.72
CA LYS A 224 15.56 -5.38 19.65
C LYS A 224 16.14 -5.74 18.27
N ILE A 225 15.43 -5.31 17.22
CA ILE A 225 15.84 -5.47 15.83
C ILE A 225 15.63 -4.15 15.09
N SER A 226 16.41 -3.95 14.05
CA SER A 226 16.21 -2.89 13.07
C SER A 226 15.05 -3.22 12.11
N PRO A 227 14.56 -2.22 11.37
CA PRO A 227 13.48 -2.42 10.39
C PRO A 227 13.92 -3.33 9.25
N THR A 228 15.14 -3.13 8.77
CA THR A 228 15.78 -3.95 7.74
C THR A 228 15.93 -5.40 8.20
N GLU A 229 16.37 -5.63 9.44
CA GLU A 229 16.40 -6.99 10.01
C GLU A 229 15.01 -7.62 10.09
N LEU A 230 13.97 -6.88 10.48
CA LEU A 230 12.60 -7.41 10.46
C LEU A 230 12.18 -7.81 9.04
N LYS A 231 12.41 -6.95 8.04
CA LYS A 231 12.10 -7.24 6.63
C LYS A 231 12.84 -8.49 6.14
N GLN A 232 14.10 -8.66 6.51
CA GLN A 232 14.90 -9.84 6.16
C GLN A 232 14.37 -11.12 6.82
N GLU A 233 13.99 -11.09 8.08
CA GLU A 233 13.44 -12.25 8.77
C GLU A 233 12.05 -12.65 8.24
N LEU A 234 11.21 -11.67 7.88
CA LEU A 234 9.93 -11.92 7.20
C LEU A 234 10.16 -12.52 5.80
N ALA A 235 11.12 -11.99 5.05
CA ALA A 235 11.55 -12.51 3.76
C ALA A 235 11.96 -13.99 3.82
N LYS A 236 12.58 -14.42 4.93
CA LYS A 236 12.92 -15.84 5.19
C LYS A 236 11.69 -16.73 5.44
N GLY A 237 10.48 -16.17 5.40
CA GLY A 237 9.21 -16.87 5.62
C GLY A 237 8.83 -17.02 7.10
N LYS A 238 9.48 -16.29 8.01
CA LYS A 238 9.10 -16.27 9.42
C LYS A 238 7.93 -15.32 9.65
N SER A 239 7.10 -15.62 10.62
CA SER A 239 6.12 -14.66 11.14
C SER A 239 6.73 -13.76 12.21
N VAL A 240 6.10 -12.63 12.50
CA VAL A 240 6.53 -11.74 13.60
C VAL A 240 6.48 -12.46 14.94
N VAL A 241 5.51 -13.36 15.13
CA VAL A 241 5.41 -14.19 16.35
C VAL A 241 6.62 -15.11 16.51
N GLU A 242 7.10 -15.74 15.43
CA GLU A 242 8.29 -16.60 15.48
C GLU A 242 9.56 -15.81 15.76
N ILE A 243 9.68 -14.63 15.15
CA ILE A 243 10.79 -13.70 15.40
C ILE A 243 10.77 -13.25 16.86
N ALA A 244 9.61 -12.85 17.38
CA ALA A 244 9.43 -12.45 18.78
C ALA A 244 9.80 -13.57 19.75
N ALA A 245 9.34 -14.80 19.50
CA ALA A 245 9.68 -15.97 20.32
C ALA A 245 11.20 -16.19 20.38
N SER A 246 11.91 -16.05 19.25
CA SER A 246 13.39 -16.16 19.21
C SER A 246 14.12 -15.07 20.03
N LYS A 247 13.43 -13.97 20.33
CA LYS A 247 13.91 -12.84 21.14
C LYS A 247 13.39 -12.89 22.59
N ASN A 248 12.76 -13.98 23.00
CA ASN A 248 12.09 -14.14 24.31
C ASN A 248 10.97 -13.11 24.55
N VAL A 249 10.31 -12.69 23.47
CA VAL A 249 9.13 -11.81 23.52
C VAL A 249 7.90 -12.67 23.25
N SER A 250 6.90 -12.60 24.14
CA SER A 250 5.66 -13.35 23.97
C SER A 250 4.77 -12.74 22.88
N LYS A 251 3.93 -13.59 22.27
CA LYS A 251 2.90 -13.16 21.33
C LYS A 251 2.02 -12.04 21.89
N GLN A 252 1.62 -12.14 23.16
CA GLN A 252 0.77 -11.12 23.79
C GLN A 252 1.48 -9.76 23.88
N GLN A 253 2.78 -9.74 24.21
CA GLN A 253 3.54 -8.48 24.25
C GLN A 253 3.59 -7.79 22.87
N VAL A 254 3.69 -8.57 21.79
CA VAL A 254 3.63 -8.02 20.41
C VAL A 254 2.25 -7.43 20.13
N ILE A 255 1.18 -8.17 20.46
CA ILE A 255 -0.20 -7.70 20.29
C ILE A 255 -0.41 -6.39 21.04
N ASP A 256 -0.04 -6.35 22.32
CA ASP A 256 -0.26 -5.21 23.20
C ASP A 256 0.46 -3.95 22.68
N VAL A 257 1.71 -4.08 22.22
CA VAL A 257 2.48 -2.95 21.69
C VAL A 257 1.86 -2.38 20.42
N ILE A 258 1.55 -3.25 19.45
CA ILE A 258 0.98 -2.80 18.17
C ILE A 258 -0.43 -2.23 18.39
N ALA A 259 -1.28 -2.94 19.11
CA ALA A 259 -2.65 -2.50 19.39
C ALA A 259 -2.67 -1.15 20.12
N LYS A 260 -1.79 -0.97 21.11
CA LYS A 260 -1.66 0.31 21.81
C LYS A 260 -1.23 1.43 20.88
N THR A 261 -0.24 1.23 20.02
CA THR A 261 0.18 2.25 19.04
C THR A 261 -0.96 2.65 18.10
N GLN A 262 -1.74 1.69 17.61
CA GLN A 262 -2.87 1.98 16.73
C GLN A 262 -3.99 2.75 17.45
N VAL A 263 -4.33 2.34 18.68
CA VAL A 263 -5.35 3.02 19.49
C VAL A 263 -4.91 4.42 19.90
N ASP A 264 -3.64 4.62 20.27
CA ASP A 264 -3.10 5.94 20.58
C ASP A 264 -3.20 6.87 19.35
N ALA A 265 -2.91 6.36 18.15
CA ALA A 265 -3.03 7.12 16.90
C ALA A 265 -4.49 7.49 16.58
N GLN A 266 -5.42 6.55 16.76
CA GLN A 266 -6.87 6.80 16.64
C GLN A 266 -7.31 7.94 17.55
N ILE A 267 -7.01 7.85 18.85
CA ILE A 267 -7.40 8.86 19.86
C ILE A 267 -6.78 10.22 19.54
N GLN A 268 -5.53 10.25 19.07
CA GLN A 268 -4.89 11.49 18.66
C GLN A 268 -5.61 12.14 17.46
N GLY A 269 -5.96 11.35 16.44
CA GLY A 269 -6.74 11.85 15.30
C GLY A 269 -8.11 12.38 15.72
N GLU A 270 -8.78 11.71 16.66
CA GLU A 270 -10.08 12.14 17.18
C GLU A 270 -9.99 13.48 17.95
N ASN A 271 -8.91 13.65 18.71
CA ASN A 271 -8.66 14.88 19.48
C ASN A 271 -8.30 16.06 18.56
N ASN A 272 -7.57 15.79 17.49
CA ASN A 272 -7.23 16.79 16.47
C ASN A 272 -8.40 17.15 15.57
N GLY A 273 -9.46 16.34 15.55
CA GLY A 273 -10.58 16.48 14.61
C GLY A 273 -10.25 15.97 13.20
N ASP A 274 -9.14 15.27 13.02
CA ASP A 274 -8.73 14.65 11.76
C ASP A 274 -9.70 13.52 11.38
N VAL A 275 -10.31 12.88 12.38
CA VAL A 275 -11.24 11.75 12.24
C VAL A 275 -12.42 11.87 13.21
N PRO A 276 -13.60 11.31 12.88
CA PRO A 276 -14.75 11.35 13.78
C PRO A 276 -14.48 10.64 15.11
N LYS A 277 -14.99 11.22 16.19
CA LYS A 277 -14.87 10.63 17.54
C LYS A 277 -15.58 9.28 17.60
N SER A 278 -14.87 8.28 18.10
CA SER A 278 -15.44 6.97 18.39
C SER A 278 -16.28 7.02 19.67
N ASN A 279 -17.36 6.26 19.72
CA ASN A 279 -18.13 6.04 20.95
C ASN A 279 -17.57 4.89 21.80
N LEU A 280 -16.48 4.25 21.36
CA LEU A 280 -15.86 3.10 22.04
C LEU A 280 -14.87 3.56 23.11
N SER A 281 -14.82 2.83 24.22
CA SER A 281 -13.75 3.00 25.22
C SER A 281 -12.41 2.49 24.70
N ASN A 282 -11.31 2.91 25.32
CA ASN A 282 -9.97 2.43 24.97
C ASN A 282 -9.86 0.90 25.01
N GLU A 283 -10.48 0.24 25.99
CA GLU A 283 -10.50 -1.23 26.08
C GLU A 283 -11.27 -1.88 24.93
N GLN A 284 -12.38 -1.26 24.50
CA GLN A 284 -13.15 -1.74 23.36
C GLN A 284 -12.38 -1.56 22.04
N LEU A 285 -11.65 -0.44 21.90
CA LEU A 285 -10.77 -0.20 20.75
C LEU A 285 -9.64 -1.23 20.66
N LEU A 286 -8.98 -1.54 21.79
CA LEU A 286 -7.94 -2.56 21.85
C LEU A 286 -8.46 -3.94 21.42
N LYS A 287 -9.64 -4.35 21.91
CA LYS A 287 -10.28 -5.61 21.49
C LYS A 287 -10.69 -5.61 20.02
N ALA A 288 -11.14 -4.48 19.50
CA ALA A 288 -11.57 -4.37 18.11
C ALA A 288 -10.41 -4.49 17.11
N ILE A 289 -9.21 -4.05 17.49
CA ILE A 289 -8.04 -4.08 16.60
C ILE A 289 -7.26 -5.41 16.67
N GLU A 290 -7.37 -6.14 17.77
CA GLU A 290 -6.63 -7.38 18.02
C GLU A 290 -6.73 -8.41 16.86
N PRO A 291 -7.90 -8.69 16.24
CA PRO A 291 -7.97 -9.64 15.13
C PRO A 291 -7.13 -9.23 13.91
N LYS A 292 -7.02 -7.92 13.63
CA LYS A 292 -6.19 -7.40 12.53
C LYS A 292 -4.72 -7.49 12.87
N VAL A 293 -4.36 -7.19 14.12
CA VAL A 293 -2.98 -7.37 14.60
C VAL A 293 -2.56 -8.83 14.47
N LEU A 294 -3.41 -9.76 14.93
CA LEU A 294 -3.21 -11.21 14.80
C LEU A 294 -2.96 -11.61 13.35
N GLN A 295 -3.83 -11.17 12.44
CA GLN A 295 -3.67 -11.45 11.01
C GLN A 295 -2.29 -11.03 10.49
N VAL A 296 -1.80 -9.84 10.88
CA VAL A 296 -0.50 -9.35 10.41
C VAL A 296 0.67 -10.09 11.06
N ILE A 297 0.65 -10.30 12.38
CA ILE A 297 1.81 -10.85 13.10
C ILE A 297 1.97 -12.37 12.90
N GLU A 298 0.88 -13.07 12.58
CA GLU A 298 0.89 -14.49 12.27
C GLU A 298 1.11 -14.77 10.78
N HIS A 299 0.90 -13.76 9.92
CA HIS A 299 1.17 -13.90 8.50
C HIS A 299 2.62 -14.31 8.28
N LYS A 300 2.79 -15.39 7.52
CA LYS A 300 4.05 -15.76 6.91
C LYS A 300 3.95 -15.37 5.46
N THR A 301 4.97 -14.70 4.95
CA THR A 301 5.07 -14.43 3.52
C THR A 301 5.06 -15.79 2.82
N GLU A 302 3.93 -16.11 2.18
CA GLU A 302 3.72 -17.43 1.59
C GLU A 302 4.82 -17.69 0.59
N THR A 303 5.65 -18.68 0.89
CA THR A 303 6.58 -19.26 -0.06
C THR A 303 5.71 -20.01 -1.06
N PRO A 304 5.66 -19.63 -2.36
CA PRO A 304 4.85 -20.36 -3.32
C PRO A 304 5.34 -21.80 -3.35
N SER A 305 4.59 -22.69 -2.70
CA SER A 305 4.82 -24.12 -2.73
C SER A 305 5.02 -24.52 -4.18
N LYS A 306 6.23 -24.99 -4.51
CA LYS A 306 6.57 -25.51 -5.84
C LYS A 306 5.45 -26.47 -6.27
N LYS A 307 4.64 -26.05 -7.23
CA LYS A 307 3.78 -26.89 -8.05
C LYS A 307 4.08 -26.60 -9.49
#